data_AF-A0A969PYL1-F1
#
_entry.id   AF-A0A969PYL1-F1
#
_cell.length_a   1.000
_cell.length_b   1.000
_cell.length_c   1.000
_cell.angle_alpha   90.00
_cell.angle_beta   90.00
_cell.angle_gamma   90.00
#
_symmetry.space_group_name_H-M   'P 1'
#
loop_
_entity.id
_entity.type
_entity.pdbx_description
1 polymer ?
#
loop_
_entity_poly.entity_id
_entity_poly.type
_entity_poly.pdbx_seq_one_letter_code
_entity_poly.pdbx_strand_id
1 'polypeptide(L)'
;MPTSDWSSRADGATGQNAAPFAANWVVAGGVTHVFTHFTLELDVWFARVESATGEGWWSQNLDAEALPALMRKAIIRAKEGRPHD
;
A
#
# COMPACT_ATOMS: atom_id res chain seq x y z
N MET A 1 -1.62 -4.55 9.37
CA MET A 1 -0.19 -4.21 9.54
C MET A 1 0.21 -3.22 8.49
N PRO A 2 0.88 -2.12 8.82
CA PRO A 2 1.81 -1.47 7.89
C PRO A 2 3.08 -2.34 7.82
N THR A 3 3.57 -2.59 6.61
CA THR A 3 4.42 -3.75 6.28
C THR A 3 5.92 -3.47 6.28
N SER A 4 6.35 -2.28 6.70
CA SER A 4 7.75 -1.92 7.00
C SER A 4 8.00 -1.95 8.52
N ASP A 5 9.25 -1.78 8.98
CA ASP A 5 9.61 -1.72 10.41
C ASP A 5 9.14 -0.42 11.12
N TRP A 6 7.92 0.04 10.83
CA TRP A 6 7.31 1.22 11.45
C TRP A 6 6.85 0.94 12.89
N SER A 7 6.68 2.01 13.66
CA SER A 7 5.97 1.99 14.95
C SER A 7 5.20 3.30 15.16
N SER A 8 4.37 3.38 16.20
CA SER A 8 3.70 4.64 16.57
C SER A 8 4.66 5.78 16.96
N ARG A 9 5.97 5.50 17.08
CA ARG A 9 7.00 6.46 17.47
C ARG A 9 8.02 6.75 16.37
N ALA A 10 8.02 5.97 15.29
CA ALA A 10 9.03 6.05 14.25
C ALA A 10 8.45 5.55 12.93
N ASP A 11 8.74 6.28 11.86
CA ASP A 11 8.37 5.89 10.52
C ASP A 11 9.15 4.65 10.08
N GLY A 12 8.51 3.78 9.32
CA GLY A 12 9.20 2.72 8.60
C GLY A 12 9.91 3.27 7.37
N ALA A 13 10.65 2.41 6.65
CA ALA A 13 11.22 2.80 5.37
C ALA A 13 10.14 3.29 4.39
N THR A 14 10.39 4.42 3.72
CA THR A 14 9.47 5.08 2.78
C THR A 14 10.09 5.26 1.40
N GLY A 15 9.25 5.59 0.41
CA GLY A 15 9.68 5.85 -0.96
C GLY A 15 10.03 4.58 -1.75
N GLN A 16 10.46 4.77 -2.99
CA GLN A 16 10.69 3.68 -3.95
C GLN A 16 11.78 2.69 -3.51
N ASN A 17 12.79 3.14 -2.78
CA ASN A 17 13.87 2.27 -2.29
C ASN A 17 13.40 1.29 -1.18
N ALA A 18 12.24 1.55 -0.57
CA ALA A 18 11.60 0.67 0.39
C ALA A 18 10.66 -0.36 -0.27
N ALA A 19 10.56 -0.35 -1.61
CA ALA A 19 9.69 -1.27 -2.33
C ALA A 19 10.11 -2.73 -2.13
N PRO A 20 9.15 -3.66 -2.02
CA PRO A 20 9.44 -5.08 -1.75
C PRO A 20 10.15 -5.80 -2.89
N PHE A 21 10.12 -5.24 -4.11
CA PHE A 21 10.80 -5.77 -5.29
C PHE A 21 11.00 -4.67 -6.34
N ALA A 22 11.92 -4.94 -7.28
CA ALA A 22 12.21 -4.04 -8.39
C ALA A 22 11.03 -3.98 -9.37
N ALA A 23 10.43 -2.81 -9.52
CA ALA A 23 9.38 -2.52 -10.50
C ALA A 23 9.26 -1.00 -10.75
N ASN A 24 8.42 -0.64 -11.72
CA ASN A 24 8.10 0.76 -12.04
C ASN A 24 7.03 1.30 -11.08
N TRP A 25 7.42 1.50 -9.82
CA TRP A 25 6.55 2.06 -8.78
C TRP A 25 6.25 3.54 -9.06
N VAL A 26 4.97 3.89 -9.01
CA VAL A 26 4.48 5.26 -9.15
C VAL A 26 3.74 5.69 -7.89
N VAL A 27 3.83 6.97 -7.55
CA VAL A 27 3.09 7.56 -6.43
C VAL A 27 1.61 7.56 -6.80
N ALA A 28 0.81 6.84 -6.02
CA ALA A 28 -0.64 6.86 -6.10
C ALA A 28 -1.25 7.82 -5.07
N GLY A 29 -0.45 8.43 -4.19
CA GLY A 29 -0.86 9.47 -3.21
C GLY A 29 -1.23 8.93 -1.83
N GLY A 30 -1.74 9.79 -0.94
CA GLY A 30 -1.85 9.48 0.49
C GLY A 30 -3.16 8.86 0.96
N VAL A 31 -3.11 8.13 2.08
CA VAL A 31 -4.26 7.71 2.91
C VAL A 31 -3.98 8.03 4.37
N THR A 32 -4.96 8.66 5.04
CA THR A 32 -4.93 8.88 6.49
C THR A 32 -5.96 7.96 7.19
N HIS A 33 -5.53 7.35 8.30
CA HIS A 33 -6.39 6.51 9.12
C HIS A 33 -6.15 6.74 10.61
N VAL A 34 -7.25 6.93 11.34
CA VAL A 34 -7.22 7.18 12.78
C VAL A 34 -7.45 5.86 13.50
N PHE A 35 -6.46 5.44 14.30
CA PHE A 35 -6.61 4.42 15.32
C PHE A 35 -6.90 5.08 16.67
N THR A 36 -7.29 4.28 17.67
CA THR A 36 -7.62 4.79 19.01
C THR A 36 -6.47 5.57 19.67
N HIS A 37 -5.21 5.22 19.38
CA HIS A 37 -4.04 5.80 20.07
C HIS A 37 -3.15 6.66 19.18
N PHE A 38 -3.32 6.62 17.87
CA PHE A 38 -2.49 7.36 16.92
C PHE A 38 -3.21 7.49 15.58
N THR A 39 -2.74 8.45 14.79
CA THR A 39 -3.11 8.60 13.39
C THR A 39 -1.96 8.08 12.53
N LEU A 40 -2.29 7.32 11.50
CA LEU A 40 -1.33 6.83 10.51
C LEU A 40 -1.57 7.54 9.18
N GLU A 41 -0.51 8.08 8.60
CA GLU A 41 -0.46 8.58 7.24
C GLU A 41 0.36 7.61 6.40
N LEU A 42 -0.18 7.21 5.25
CA LEU A 42 0.45 6.27 4.33
C LEU A 42 0.58 6.91 2.96
N ASP A 43 1.80 6.97 2.44
CA ASP A 43 2.02 7.15 1.01
C ASP A 43 1.73 5.83 0.29
N VAL A 44 0.75 5.85 -0.60
CA VAL A 44 0.37 4.70 -1.42
C VAL A 44 1.15 4.77 -2.73
N TRP A 45 1.83 3.67 -3.04
CA TRP A 45 2.55 3.45 -4.29
C TRP A 45 1.92 2.26 -5.03
N PHE A 46 2.01 2.28 -6.35
CA PHE A 46 1.48 1.23 -7.22
C PHE A 46 2.48 0.86 -8.31
N ALA A 47 2.52 -0.41 -8.70
CA ALA A 47 3.25 -0.88 -9.86
C ALA A 47 2.40 -1.90 -10.63
N ARG A 48 2.50 -1.88 -11.97
CA ARG A 48 1.93 -2.90 -12.86
C ARG A 48 3.02 -3.92 -13.18
N VAL A 49 2.72 -5.19 -13.00
CA VAL A 49 3.62 -6.32 -13.24
C VAL A 49 2.92 -7.38 -14.09
N GLU A 50 3.68 -8.13 -14.88
CA GLU A 50 3.14 -9.16 -15.78
C GLU A 50 2.67 -10.42 -15.04
N SER A 51 3.32 -10.73 -13.92
CA SER A 51 2.99 -11.87 -13.06
C SER A 51 3.16 -11.51 -11.58
N ALA A 52 2.53 -12.27 -10.71
CA ALA A 52 2.71 -12.15 -9.26
C ALA A 52 4.20 -12.27 -8.91
N THR A 53 4.74 -11.28 -8.21
CA THR A 53 6.19 -11.11 -7.97
C THR A 53 6.46 -10.79 -6.51
N GLY A 54 7.48 -11.42 -5.93
CA GLY A 54 7.82 -11.27 -4.50
C GLY A 54 7.04 -12.21 -3.58
N GLU A 55 7.39 -12.20 -2.30
CA GLU A 55 6.71 -12.98 -1.27
C GLU A 55 5.39 -12.33 -0.90
N GLY A 56 4.33 -13.13 -0.84
CA GLY A 56 3.02 -12.63 -0.44
C GLY A 56 1.87 -13.51 -0.89
N TRP A 57 0.67 -13.08 -0.52
CA TRP A 57 -0.57 -13.67 -0.98
C TRP A 57 -1.20 -12.79 -2.05
N TRP A 58 -1.62 -13.39 -3.15
CA TRP A 58 -2.14 -12.72 -4.33
C TRP A 58 -3.57 -13.16 -4.59
N SER A 59 -4.48 -12.19 -4.75
CA SER A 59 -5.87 -12.46 -5.13
C SER A 59 -6.24 -11.64 -6.36
N GLN A 60 -7.00 -12.27 -7.25
CA GLN A 60 -7.56 -11.62 -8.44
C GLN A 60 -8.80 -10.78 -8.11
N ASN A 61 -9.43 -11.02 -6.95
CA ASN A 61 -10.64 -10.32 -6.55
C ASN A 61 -10.52 -9.81 -5.11
N LEU A 62 -9.80 -8.71 -4.95
CA LEU A 62 -9.59 -8.06 -3.65
C LEU A 62 -10.90 -7.53 -3.02
N ASP A 63 -11.94 -7.30 -3.81
CA ASP A 63 -13.20 -6.74 -3.33
C ASP A 63 -14.07 -7.80 -2.61
N ALA A 64 -13.84 -9.09 -2.91
CA ALA A 64 -14.46 -10.22 -2.20
C ALA A 64 -13.79 -10.54 -0.85
N GLU A 65 -12.68 -9.88 -0.54
CA GLU A 65 -11.82 -10.23 0.59
C GLU A 65 -12.15 -9.42 1.85
N ALA A 66 -12.08 -10.09 3.01
CA ALA A 66 -12.33 -9.47 4.31
C ALA A 66 -11.11 -8.65 4.80
N LEU A 67 -10.66 -7.69 4.00
CA LEU A 67 -9.48 -6.89 4.30
C LEU A 67 -9.72 -5.92 5.48
N PRO A 68 -8.69 -5.62 6.29
CA PRO A 68 -8.77 -4.53 7.26
C PRO A 68 -9.11 -3.19 6.58
N ALA A 69 -9.81 -2.30 7.29
CA ALA A 69 -10.30 -1.03 6.72
C ALA A 69 -9.18 -0.15 6.14
N LEU A 70 -8.03 -0.08 6.81
CA LEU A 70 -6.85 0.62 6.30
C LEU A 70 -6.37 0.08 4.94
N MET A 71 -6.32 -1.24 4.79
CA MET A 71 -5.88 -1.88 3.54
C MET A 71 -6.87 -1.62 2.40
N ARG A 72 -8.18 -1.67 2.70
CA ARG A 72 -9.20 -1.29 1.71
C ARG A 72 -9.03 0.14 1.23
N LYS A 73 -8.76 1.10 2.13
CA LYS A 73 -8.48 2.49 1.75
C LYS A 73 -7.25 2.60 0.85
N ALA A 74 -6.16 1.89 1.17
CA ALA A 74 -4.94 1.87 0.35
C ALA A 74 -5.20 1.31 -1.06
N ILE A 75 -5.97 0.22 -1.18
CA ILE A 75 -6.33 -0.36 -2.49
C ILE A 75 -7.18 0.60 -3.32
N ILE A 76 -8.18 1.24 -2.71
CA ILE A 76 -9.01 2.24 -3.39
C ILE A 76 -8.14 3.39 -3.89
N ARG A 77 -7.29 3.95 -3.03
CA ARG A 77 -6.37 5.03 -3.41
C ARG A 77 -5.43 4.63 -4.53
N ALA A 78 -4.89 3.41 -4.49
CA ALA A 78 -4.05 2.86 -5.54
C ALA A 78 -4.80 2.69 -6.87
N LYS A 79 -6.09 2.31 -6.85
CA LYS A 79 -6.95 2.22 -8.04
C LYS A 79 -7.22 3.62 -8.64
N GLU A 80 -7.46 4.63 -7.81
CA GLU A 80 -7.73 6.02 -8.22
C GLU A 80 -6.48 6.75 -8.73
N GLY A 81 -5.32 6.49 -8.11
CA GLY A 81 -4.05 7.12 -8.49
C GLY A 81 -3.37 6.47 -9.70
N ARG A 82 -4.03 5.50 -10.36
CA ARG A 82 -3.49 4.91 -11.59
C ARG A 82 -3.42 6.00 -12.67
N PRO A 83 -2.28 6.17 -13.35
CA PRO A 83 -2.22 6.96 -14.55
C PRO A 83 -3.30 6.45 -15.52
N HIS A 84 -4.11 7.35 -16.07
CA HIS A 84 -4.97 7.02 -17.20
C HIS A 84 -4.04 6.67 -18.37
N ASP A 85 -4.08 5.40 -18.81
CA ASP A 85 -3.41 4.95 -20.04
C ASP A 85 -4.01 5.69 -21.27
#